data_AF-A0A1D8H338-F1
#
_entry.id   AF-A0A1D8H338-F1
#
_cell.length_a   1.000
_cell.length_b   1.000
_cell.length_c   1.000
_cell.angle_alpha   90.00
_cell.angle_beta   90.00
_cell.angle_gamma   90.00
#
_symmetry.space_group_name_H-M   'P 1'
#
loop_
_entity.id
_entity.type
_entity.pdbx_description
1 polymer ?
#
loop_
_entity_poly.entity_id
_entity_poly.type
_entity_poly.pdbx_seq_one_letter_code
_entity_poly.pdbx_strand_id
1 'polypeptide(L)'
;AKQASQDAEQAAKDAEQAAKDAEQASKDAEKLKESDESYTKAKEACTAASKAKKAFETASNAKKAAESALKTNADEKPSRINLFSRKTKEYAEQVEKDYERAKNAYQKANQAVLKAKEASSY
;
A
#
# COMPACT_ATOMS: atom_id res chain seq x y z
N ALA A 1 -20.20 -9.72 3.71
CA ALA A 1 -19.89 -8.29 3.51
C ALA A 1 -19.25 -7.60 4.72
N LYS A 2 -19.78 -7.77 5.95
CA LYS A 2 -19.21 -7.11 7.16
C LYS A 2 -17.73 -7.43 7.41
N GLN A 3 -17.36 -8.71 7.45
CA GLN A 3 -15.96 -9.13 7.65
C GLN A 3 -15.03 -8.55 6.58
N ALA A 4 -15.41 -8.68 5.31
CA ALA A 4 -14.67 -8.08 4.19
C ALA A 4 -14.49 -6.56 4.33
N SER A 5 -15.47 -5.83 4.87
CA SER A 5 -15.32 -4.40 5.15
C SER A 5 -14.32 -4.12 6.27
N GLN A 6 -14.23 -4.97 7.30
CA GLN A 6 -13.26 -4.81 8.39
C GLN A 6 -11.84 -5.16 7.93
N ASP A 7 -11.70 -6.23 7.14
CA ASP A 7 -10.41 -6.63 6.57
C ASP A 7 -9.88 -5.54 5.63
N ALA A 8 -10.74 -4.95 4.80
CA ALA A 8 -10.37 -3.84 3.92
C ALA A 8 -10.04 -2.56 4.70
N GLU A 9 -10.75 -2.26 5.78
CA GLU A 9 -10.44 -1.12 6.66
C GLU A 9 -9.06 -1.25 7.30
N GLN A 10 -8.74 -2.45 7.82
CA GLN A 10 -7.42 -2.69 8.41
C GLN A 10 -6.32 -2.61 7.35
N ALA A 11 -6.55 -3.20 6.17
CA ALA A 11 -5.64 -3.08 5.05
C ALA A 11 -5.41 -1.62 4.62
N ALA A 12 -6.44 -0.76 4.67
CA ALA A 12 -6.29 0.67 4.39
C ALA A 12 -5.34 1.35 5.38
N LYS A 13 -5.48 1.08 6.67
CA LYS A 13 -4.58 1.62 7.70
C LYS A 13 -3.15 1.13 7.52
N ASP A 14 -2.98 -0.16 7.23
CA ASP A 14 -1.67 -0.77 7.02
C ASP A 14 -0.98 -0.22 5.77
N ALA A 15 -1.74 -0.06 4.67
CA ALA A 15 -1.23 0.51 3.42
C ALA A 15 -0.83 1.98 3.58
N GLU A 16 -1.66 2.79 4.25
CA GLU A 16 -1.37 4.19 4.53
C GLU A 16 -0.06 4.33 5.33
N GLN A 17 0.09 3.54 6.40
CA GLN A 17 1.30 3.58 7.22
C GLN A 17 2.52 3.13 6.41
N ALA A 18 2.40 2.04 5.66
CA ALA A 18 3.48 1.55 4.81
C ALA A 18 3.87 2.55 3.71
N ALA A 19 2.93 3.30 3.16
CA ALA A 19 3.20 4.35 2.19
C ALA A 19 3.99 5.51 2.82
N LYS A 20 3.60 5.95 4.02
CA LYS A 20 4.34 6.97 4.78
C LYS A 20 5.77 6.53 5.10
N ASP A 21 5.93 5.28 5.55
CA ASP A 21 7.25 4.71 5.86
C ASP A 21 8.13 4.66 4.59
N ALA A 22 7.57 4.22 3.46
CA ALA A 22 8.29 4.15 2.19
C ALA A 22 8.75 5.53 1.71
N GLU A 23 7.89 6.55 1.81
CA GLU A 23 8.24 7.92 1.43
C GLU A 23 9.29 8.53 2.35
N GLN A 24 9.21 8.28 3.65
CA GLN A 24 10.21 8.77 4.58
C GLN A 24 11.57 8.16 4.26
N ALA A 25 11.63 6.83 4.09
CA ALA A 25 12.84 6.13 3.70
C ALA A 25 13.38 6.61 2.35
N SER A 26 12.51 6.90 1.37
CA SER A 26 12.93 7.50 0.09
C SER A 26 13.57 8.88 0.27
N LYS A 27 12.95 9.76 1.05
CA LYS A 27 13.48 11.11 1.30
C LYS A 27 14.81 11.06 2.04
N ASP A 28 14.96 10.10 2.96
CA ASP A 28 16.21 9.91 3.69
C ASP A 28 17.30 9.38 2.76
N ALA A 29 16.98 8.41 1.89
CA ALA A 29 17.91 7.93 0.86
C ALA A 29 18.37 9.04 -0.11
N GLU A 30 17.48 9.97 -0.49
CA GLU A 30 17.82 11.11 -1.36
C GLU A 30 18.79 12.12 -0.72
N LYS A 31 18.80 12.25 0.62
CA LYS A 31 19.69 13.17 1.34
C LYS A 31 21.07 12.59 1.60
N LEU A 32 21.21 11.26 1.50
CA LEU A 32 22.45 10.55 1.79
C LEU A 32 23.31 10.44 0.53
N LYS A 33 24.62 10.64 0.70
CA LYS A 33 25.62 10.26 -0.32
C LYS A 33 25.77 8.74 -0.37
N GLU A 34 26.58 8.22 -1.30
CA GLU A 34 26.82 6.77 -1.37
C GLU A 34 27.38 6.29 -0.03
N SER A 35 26.62 5.45 0.65
CA SER A 35 26.93 4.94 1.98
C SER A 35 26.07 3.72 2.27
N ASP A 36 26.52 2.87 3.19
CA ASP A 36 25.70 1.74 3.68
C ASP A 36 24.34 2.20 4.23
N GLU A 37 24.27 3.45 4.71
CA GLU A 37 23.04 4.06 5.20
C GLU A 37 22.03 4.31 4.06
N SER A 38 22.47 4.80 2.90
CA SER A 38 21.55 5.04 1.76
C SER A 38 20.99 3.73 1.19
N TYR A 39 21.82 2.68 1.09
CA TYR A 39 21.36 1.32 0.73
C TYR A 39 20.39 0.76 1.77
N THR A 40 20.62 1.02 3.06
CA THR A 40 19.70 0.61 4.14
C THR A 40 18.36 1.31 3.98
N LYS A 41 18.33 2.62 3.70
CA LYS A 41 17.09 3.37 3.46
C LYS A 41 16.33 2.88 2.23
N ALA A 42 17.01 2.52 1.14
CA ALA A 42 16.34 1.90 0.00
C ALA A 42 15.72 0.53 0.34
N LYS A 43 16.38 -0.29 1.16
CA LYS A 43 15.81 -1.56 1.66
C LYS A 43 14.60 -1.34 2.59
N GLU A 44 14.63 -0.30 3.43
CA GLU A 44 13.48 0.10 4.25
C GLU A 44 12.29 0.48 3.36
N ALA A 45 12.52 1.30 2.33
CA ALA A 45 11.49 1.68 1.36
C ALA A 45 10.91 0.45 0.61
N CYS A 46 11.76 -0.51 0.23
CA CYS A 46 11.34 -1.77 -0.38
C CYS A 46 10.47 -2.63 0.55
N THR A 47 10.86 -2.71 1.81
CA THR A 47 10.13 -3.46 2.84
C THR A 47 8.76 -2.83 3.09
N ALA A 48 8.70 -1.51 3.18
CA ALA A 48 7.46 -0.76 3.31
C ALA A 48 6.56 -0.94 2.08
N ALA A 49 7.07 -0.81 0.86
CA ALA A 49 6.32 -1.10 -0.36
C ALA A 49 5.78 -2.54 -0.40
N SER A 50 6.53 -3.51 0.09
CA SER A 50 6.10 -4.91 0.20
C SER A 50 4.94 -5.10 1.20
N LYS A 51 4.93 -4.35 2.31
CA LYS A 51 3.80 -4.32 3.25
C LYS A 51 2.55 -3.71 2.60
N ALA A 52 2.71 -2.59 1.89
CA ALA A 52 1.61 -1.97 1.15
C ALA A 52 1.03 -2.91 0.08
N LYS A 53 1.89 -3.69 -0.61
CA LYS A 53 1.45 -4.73 -1.56
C LYS A 53 0.59 -5.79 -0.89
N LYS A 54 1.00 -6.31 0.27
CA LYS A 54 0.21 -7.30 1.02
C LYS A 54 -1.15 -6.74 1.43
N ALA A 55 -1.18 -5.49 1.90
CA ALA A 55 -2.43 -4.81 2.23
C ALA A 55 -3.34 -4.66 0.99
N PHE A 56 -2.78 -4.33 -0.17
CA PHE A 56 -3.49 -4.30 -1.45
C PHE A 56 -4.11 -5.66 -1.83
N GLU A 57 -3.36 -6.74 -1.68
CA GLU A 57 -3.88 -8.09 -1.93
C GLU A 57 -5.05 -8.43 -0.99
N THR A 58 -4.94 -8.10 0.30
CA THR A 58 -6.02 -8.27 1.28
C THR A 58 -7.26 -7.46 0.91
N ALA A 59 -7.12 -6.17 0.61
CA ALA A 59 -8.24 -5.31 0.27
C ALA A 59 -8.91 -5.72 -1.06
N SER A 60 -8.12 -6.17 -2.04
CA SER A 60 -8.63 -6.68 -3.32
C SER A 60 -9.44 -7.96 -3.12
N ASN A 61 -8.97 -8.89 -2.30
CA ASN A 61 -9.69 -10.11 -1.97
C ASN A 61 -10.97 -9.82 -1.18
N ALA A 62 -10.92 -8.88 -0.23
CA ALA A 62 -12.09 -8.41 0.50
C ALA A 62 -13.14 -7.78 -0.42
N LYS A 63 -12.72 -6.95 -1.39
CA LYS A 63 -13.61 -6.38 -2.41
C LYS A 63 -14.31 -7.47 -3.22
N LYS A 64 -13.58 -8.45 -3.72
CA LYS A 64 -14.15 -9.61 -4.44
C LYS A 64 -15.16 -10.37 -3.57
N ALA A 65 -14.85 -10.60 -2.29
CA ALA A 65 -15.77 -11.27 -1.37
C ALA A 65 -17.06 -10.45 -1.11
N ALA A 66 -16.94 -9.13 -1.01
CA ALA A 66 -18.10 -8.24 -0.87
C ALA A 66 -18.98 -8.20 -2.13
N GLU A 67 -18.37 -8.20 -3.32
CA GLU A 67 -19.07 -8.29 -4.61
C GLU A 67 -19.78 -9.64 -4.79
N SER A 68 -19.16 -10.75 -4.40
CA SER A 68 -19.81 -12.07 -4.42
C SER A 68 -21.00 -12.12 -3.47
N ALA A 69 -20.87 -11.58 -2.24
CA ALA A 69 -21.96 -11.55 -1.27
C ALA A 69 -23.16 -10.70 -1.72
N LEU A 70 -22.93 -9.66 -2.54
CA LEU A 70 -24.00 -8.87 -3.16
C LEU A 70 -24.80 -9.68 -4.20
N LYS A 71 -24.15 -10.59 -4.93
CA LYS A 71 -24.79 -11.40 -5.98
C LYS A 71 -25.63 -12.54 -5.42
N THR A 72 -25.28 -13.08 -4.25
CA THR A 72 -25.93 -14.27 -3.67
C THR A 72 -27.09 -13.96 -2.73
N ASN A 73 -27.17 -12.74 -2.19
CA ASN A 73 -28.14 -12.38 -1.16
C ASN A 73 -29.19 -11.37 -1.67
N ALA A 74 -29.98 -11.77 -2.67
CA ALA A 74 -31.09 -10.95 -3.17
C ALA A 74 -32.21 -10.74 -2.12
N ASP A 75 -32.26 -11.58 -1.06
CA ASP A 75 -33.29 -11.60 -0.01
C ASP A 75 -32.90 -10.93 1.33
N GLU A 76 -31.61 -10.66 1.60
CA GLU A 76 -31.22 -9.92 2.81
C GLU A 76 -31.46 -8.42 2.62
N LYS A 77 -31.89 -7.71 3.69
CA LYS A 77 -32.14 -6.25 3.70
C LYS A 77 -31.05 -5.51 2.90
N PRO A 78 -31.34 -5.03 1.68
CA PRO A 78 -30.32 -4.57 0.73
C PRO A 78 -29.50 -3.41 1.29
N SER A 79 -30.04 -2.65 2.23
CA SER A 79 -29.42 -1.47 2.85
C SER A 79 -28.11 -1.76 3.60
N ARG A 80 -28.00 -2.89 4.34
CA ARG A 80 -26.80 -3.18 5.16
C ARG A 80 -25.68 -3.82 4.35
N ILE A 81 -26.01 -4.76 3.46
CA ILE A 81 -25.04 -5.36 2.53
C ILE A 81 -24.48 -4.28 1.60
N ASN A 82 -25.34 -3.39 1.07
CA ASN A 82 -24.89 -2.27 0.26
C ASN A 82 -23.95 -1.32 1.01
N LEU A 83 -24.18 -1.06 2.30
CA LEU A 83 -23.30 -0.21 3.09
C LEU A 83 -21.89 -0.81 3.23
N PHE A 84 -21.79 -2.07 3.66
CA PHE A 84 -20.49 -2.72 3.84
C PHE A 84 -19.75 -2.87 2.51
N SER A 85 -20.43 -3.25 1.43
CA SER A 85 -19.77 -3.38 0.13
C SER A 85 -19.29 -2.04 -0.43
N ARG A 86 -20.02 -0.93 -0.21
CA ARG A 86 -19.53 0.42 -0.55
C ARG A 86 -18.28 0.77 0.23
N LYS A 87 -18.29 0.58 1.56
CA LYS A 87 -17.11 0.82 2.41
C LYS A 87 -15.92 -0.03 1.99
N THR A 88 -16.11 -1.33 1.74
CA THR A 88 -15.05 -2.21 1.23
C THR A 88 -14.44 -1.68 -0.06
N LYS A 89 -15.27 -1.15 -0.98
CA LYS A 89 -14.79 -0.55 -2.23
C LYS A 89 -13.98 0.72 -1.98
N GLU A 90 -14.47 1.63 -1.14
CA GLU A 90 -13.77 2.86 -0.75
C GLU A 90 -12.40 2.55 -0.11
N TYR A 91 -12.35 1.58 0.80
CA TYR A 91 -11.08 1.15 1.40
C TYR A 91 -10.13 0.52 0.38
N ALA A 92 -10.63 -0.32 -0.54
CA ALA A 92 -9.80 -0.91 -1.58
C ALA A 92 -9.21 0.15 -2.53
N GLU A 93 -9.99 1.18 -2.89
CA GLU A 93 -9.50 2.32 -3.68
C GLU A 93 -8.46 3.15 -2.93
N GLN A 94 -8.62 3.33 -1.61
CA GLN A 94 -7.61 3.99 -0.78
C GLN A 94 -6.30 3.19 -0.75
N VAL A 95 -6.40 1.88 -0.50
CA VAL A 95 -5.24 0.99 -0.47
C VAL A 95 -4.49 0.98 -1.80
N GLU A 96 -5.19 1.01 -2.93
CA GLU A 96 -4.58 1.10 -4.26
C GLU A 96 -3.73 2.37 -4.41
N LYS A 97 -4.26 3.52 -3.98
CA LYS A 97 -3.52 4.79 -3.99
C LYS A 97 -2.28 4.74 -3.10
N ASP A 98 -2.41 4.19 -1.91
CA ASP A 98 -1.29 4.09 -0.95
C ASP A 98 -0.23 3.09 -1.41
N TYR A 99 -0.64 1.98 -2.03
CA TYR A 99 0.28 1.04 -2.66
C TYR A 99 1.07 1.69 -3.81
N GLU A 100 0.41 2.43 -4.69
CA GLU A 100 1.08 3.16 -5.77
C GLU A 100 2.05 4.21 -5.21
N ARG A 101 1.67 4.91 -4.15
CA ARG A 101 2.55 5.85 -3.44
C ARG A 101 3.79 5.16 -2.87
N ALA A 102 3.63 4.02 -2.21
CA ALA A 102 4.73 3.25 -1.65
C ALA A 102 5.67 2.71 -2.76
N LYS A 103 5.11 2.24 -3.88
CA LYS A 103 5.87 1.78 -5.05
C LYS A 103 6.71 2.91 -5.66
N ASN A 104 6.11 4.09 -5.83
CA ASN A 104 6.80 5.27 -6.35
C ASN A 104 7.93 5.73 -5.41
N ALA A 105 7.70 5.69 -4.09
CA ALA A 105 8.73 6.01 -3.10
C ALA A 105 9.90 5.02 -3.15
N TYR A 106 9.62 3.71 -3.23
CA TYR A 106 10.67 2.71 -3.40
C TYR A 106 11.49 2.94 -4.68
N GLN A 107 10.84 3.24 -5.80
CA GLN A 107 11.54 3.55 -7.05
C GLN A 107 12.46 4.77 -6.92
N LYS A 108 12.00 5.84 -6.25
CA LYS A 108 12.82 7.02 -5.98
C LYS A 108 14.01 6.70 -5.07
N ALA A 109 13.81 5.93 -4.01
CA ALA A 109 14.88 5.50 -3.12
C ALA A 109 15.98 4.74 -3.87
N ASN A 110 15.60 3.80 -4.76
CA ASN A 110 16.55 3.08 -5.60
C ASN A 110 17.28 4.01 -6.57
N GLN A 111 16.59 4.94 -7.21
CA GLN A 111 17.22 5.92 -8.10
C GLN A 111 18.22 6.81 -7.35
N ALA A 112 17.92 7.21 -6.13
CA ALA A 112 18.81 8.00 -5.29
C ALA A 112 20.13 7.25 -5.02
N VAL A 113 20.02 5.98 -4.63
CA VAL A 113 21.18 5.11 -4.38
C VAL A 113 22.03 4.94 -5.65
N LEU A 114 21.40 4.72 -6.81
CA LEU A 114 22.12 4.58 -8.08
C LEU A 114 22.86 5.87 -8.46
N LYS A 115 22.20 7.02 -8.36
CA LYS A 115 22.84 8.33 -8.64
C LYS A 115 24.00 8.61 -7.70
N ALA A 116 23.86 8.26 -6.43
CA ALA A 116 24.91 8.44 -5.44
C ALA A 116 26.15 7.59 -5.78
N LYS A 117 25.94 6.36 -6.25
CA LYS A 117 27.01 5.46 -6.72
C LYS A 117 27.73 5.99 -7.95
N GLU A 118 26.98 6.49 -8.94
CA GLU A 118 27.56 7.11 -10.14
C GLU A 118 28.40 8.34 -9.76
N ALA A 119 27.93 9.16 -8.83
CA ALA A 119 28.63 10.36 -8.37
C ALA A 119 29.90 10.08 -7.57
N SER A 120 30.02 8.91 -6.91
CA SER A 120 31.23 8.52 -6.17
C SER A 120 32.28 7.81 -7.03
N SER A 121 31.93 7.47 -8.28
CA SER A 121 32.83 6.77 -9.22
C SER A 121 33.69 7.72 -10.07
N TYR A 122 33.59 9.03 -9.84
CA TYR A 122 34.36 10.11 -10.48
C TYR A 122 35.32 10.75 -9.48
#